data_AF-A0A1H1YQ62-F1
#
_entry.id   AF-A0A1H1YQ62-F1
#
_cell.length_a   1.000
_cell.length_b   1.000
_cell.length_c   1.000
_cell.angle_alpha   90.00
_cell.angle_beta   90.00
_cell.angle_gamma   90.00
#
_symmetry.space_group_name_H-M   'P 1'
#
loop_
_entity.id
_entity.type
_entity.pdbx_description
1 polymer ?
#
loop_
_entity_poly.entity_id
_entity_poly.type
_entity_poly.pdbx_seq_one_letter_code
_entity_poly.pdbx_strand_id
1 'polypeptide(L)' 'MAETPGTQDAPIEDGATEATRAEQIRGILDQVREDVRLGHAHDEGELLRQRLSDAGIAVSEDELEQFTDR' A
#
# COMPACT_ATOMS: atom_id res chain seq x y z
N MET A 1 -12.18 -49.65 -1.90
CA MET A 1 -10.88 -48.98 -2.05
C MET A 1 -11.04 -47.93 -3.13
N ALA A 2 -10.37 -46.77 -2.96
CA ALA A 2 -10.48 -45.54 -3.76
C ALA A 2 -11.75 -44.72 -3.39
N GLU A 3 -11.71 -43.42 -3.09
CA GLU A 3 -10.73 -42.36 -3.33
C GLU A 3 -10.72 -41.39 -2.14
N THR A 4 -9.53 -40.97 -1.70
CA THR A 4 -9.35 -39.89 -0.70
C THR A 4 -9.80 -38.56 -1.30
N PRO A 5 -10.75 -37.82 -0.68
CA PRO A 5 -10.98 -36.44 -1.06
C PRO A 5 -9.71 -35.64 -0.73
N GLY A 6 -9.13 -35.03 -1.75
CA GLY A 6 -7.92 -34.22 -1.64
C GLY A 6 -8.06 -33.26 -0.47
N THR A 7 -7.08 -33.32 0.44
CA THR A 7 -6.85 -32.29 1.45
C THR A 7 -6.96 -30.95 0.74
N GLN A 8 -7.94 -30.13 1.16
CA GLN A 8 -7.89 -28.71 0.89
C GLN A 8 -6.60 -28.22 1.51
N ASP A 9 -5.58 -28.00 0.69
CA ASP A 9 -4.52 -27.08 1.05
C ASP A 9 -5.23 -25.76 1.31
N ALA A 10 -5.32 -25.39 2.59
CA ALA A 10 -5.89 -24.13 3.03
C ALA A 10 -5.32 -23.00 2.17
N PRO A 11 -6.08 -21.91 1.92
CA PRO A 11 -5.50 -20.75 1.26
C PRO A 11 -4.22 -20.38 1.98
N ILE A 12 -3.14 -20.16 1.22
CA ILE A 12 -1.86 -19.66 1.73
C ILE A 12 -2.14 -18.25 2.27
N GLU A 13 -2.61 -18.15 3.51
CA GLU A 13 -2.71 -16.91 4.29
C GLU A 13 -1.36 -16.64 4.97
N ASP A 14 -0.27 -16.73 4.21
CA ASP A 14 1.06 -16.43 4.71
C ASP A 14 1.68 -15.35 3.81
N GLY A 15 1.30 -14.10 4.09
CA GLY A 15 1.85 -12.91 3.42
C GLY A 15 0.88 -11.75 3.20
N ALA A 16 -0.44 -11.96 3.30
CA ALA A 16 -1.42 -10.88 3.09
C ALA A 16 -1.54 -9.92 4.29
N THR A 17 -1.10 -10.32 5.48
CA THR A 17 -1.36 -9.60 6.73
C THR A 17 -0.24 -8.68 7.20
N GLU A 18 0.95 -8.74 6.61
CA GLU A 18 2.09 -7.91 7.00
C GLU A 18 2.84 -7.38 5.78
N ALA A 19 2.16 -6.65 4.90
CA ALA A 19 2.90 -5.69 4.08
C ALA A 19 3.66 -4.79 5.06
N THR A 20 4.98 -4.71 4.92
CA THR A 20 5.79 -3.84 5.78
C THR A 20 5.29 -2.40 5.63
N ARG A 21 5.43 -1.57 6.66
CA ARG A 21 5.02 -0.15 6.60
C ARG A 21 5.57 0.55 5.35
N ALA A 22 6.79 0.22 4.93
CA ALA A 22 7.40 0.73 3.71
C ALA A 22 6.71 0.27 2.42
N GLU A 23 6.25 -0.98 2.35
CA GLU A 23 5.48 -1.49 1.20
C GLU A 23 4.09 -0.85 1.13
N GLN A 24 3.44 -0.65 2.28
CA GLN A 24 2.16 0.06 2.34
C GLN A 24 2.30 1.51 1.85
N ILE A 25 3.34 2.23 2.31
CA ILE A 25 3.61 3.60 1.87
C ILE A 25 3.87 3.65 0.37
N ARG A 26 4.67 2.72 -0.18
CA ARG A 26 4.93 2.65 -1.63
C ARG A 26 3.66 2.39 -2.44
N GLY A 27 2.82 1.46 -1.99
CA GLY A 27 1.55 1.18 -2.66
C GLY A 27 0.62 2.40 -2.69
N ILE A 28 0.54 3.14 -1.59
CA ILE A 28 -0.23 4.38 -1.51
C ILE A 28 0.39 5.46 -2.41
N LEU A 29 1.71 5.63 -2.38
CA LEU A 29 2.42 6.57 -3.25
C LEU A 29 2.17 6.32 -4.74
N ASP A 30 2.18 5.06 -5.18
CA ASP A 30 1.91 4.72 -6.57
C ASP A 30 0.47 5.07 -6.97
N GLN A 31 -0.51 4.90 -6.06
CA GLN A 31 -1.89 5.33 -6.30
C GLN A 31 -2.01 6.85 -6.39
N VAL A 32 -1.35 7.58 -5.49
CA VAL A 32 -1.32 9.05 -5.46
C VAL A 32 -0.72 9.61 -6.75
N ARG A 33 0.39 9.03 -7.22
CA ARG A 33 1.03 9.39 -8.49
C ARG A 33 0.09 9.24 -9.67
N GLU A 34 -0.65 8.13 -9.72
CA GLU A 34 -1.65 7.93 -10.77
C GLU A 34 -2.80 8.94 -10.66
N ASP A 35 -3.28 9.25 -9.46
CA ASP A 35 -4.30 10.27 -9.24
C ASP A 35 -3.84 11.66 -9.72
N VAL A 36 -2.59 12.06 -9.43
CA VAL A 36 -1.99 13.31 -9.91
C VAL A 36 -1.83 13.29 -11.44
N ARG A 37 -1.34 12.18 -12.00
CA ARG A 37 -1.15 12.00 -13.45
C ARG A 37 -2.47 12.11 -14.23
N LEU A 38 -3.57 11.65 -13.63
CA LEU A 38 -4.92 11.75 -14.20
C LEU A 38 -5.56 13.13 -13.97
N GLY A 39 -4.91 14.03 -13.24
CA GLY A 39 -5.41 15.38 -12.94
C GLY A 39 -6.48 15.40 -11.85
N HIS A 40 -6.59 14.34 -11.05
CA HIS A 40 -7.52 14.28 -9.90
C HIS A 40 -6.98 15.01 -8.67
N ALA A 41 -5.67 15.28 -8.63
CA ALA A 41 -5.02 16.06 -7.59
C ALA A 41 -3.90 16.95 -8.17
N HIS A 42 -3.63 18.06 -7.48
CA HIS A 42 -2.62 19.04 -7.88
C HIS A 42 -1.34 18.99 -7.03
N ASP A 43 -1.43 18.41 -5.84
CA ASP A 43 -0.31 18.27 -4.90
C ASP A 43 -0.16 16.80 -4.49
N GLU A 44 0.93 16.18 -4.93
CA GLU A 44 1.26 14.78 -4.62
C GLU A 44 1.53 14.59 -3.12
N GLY A 45 2.26 15.52 -2.49
CA GLY A 45 2.67 15.40 -1.10
C GLY A 45 1.50 15.56 -0.14
N GLU A 46 0.61 16.52 -0.41
CA GLU A 46 -0.62 16.72 0.37
C GLU A 46 -1.55 15.50 0.28
N LEU A 47 -1.76 14.98 -0.94
CA LEU A 47 -2.60 13.80 -1.15
C LEU A 47 -1.99 12.54 -0.50
N LEU A 48 -0.67 12.35 -0.62
CA LEU A 48 0.03 11.24 0.02
C LEU A 48 -0.11 11.28 1.54
N ARG A 49 0.10 12.46 2.15
CA ARG A 49 -0.07 12.64 3.59
C ARG A 49 -1.49 12.29 4.05
N GLN A 50 -2.49 12.74 3.31
CA GLN A 50 -3.88 12.44 3.61
C GLN A 50 -4.16 10.93 3.55
N ARG A 51 -3.74 10.26 2.47
CA ARG A 51 -3.96 8.82 2.30
C ARG A 51 -3.23 7.98 3.36
N LEU A 52 -2.02 8.37 3.74
CA LEU A 52 -1.27 7.71 4.81
C LEU A 52 -1.96 7.89 6.16
N SER A 53 -2.48 9.08 6.44
CA SER A 53 -3.28 9.33 7.65
C SER A 53 -4.57 8.49 7.68
N ASP A 54 -5.27 8.39 6.54
CA ASP A 54 -6.49 7.56 6.41
C ASP A 54 -6.19 6.06 6.61
N ALA A 55 -4.99 5.62 6.22
CA ALA A 55 -4.49 4.26 6.45
C ALA A 55 -3.94 4.04 7.87
N GLY A 56 -3.93 5.05 8.74
CA GLY A 56 -3.36 4.98 10.08
C GLY A 56 -1.83 4.91 10.12
N ILE A 57 -1.16 5.27 9.02
CA ILE A 57 0.29 5.26 8.88
C ILE A 57 0.82 6.65 9.26
N ALA A 58 1.34 6.78 10.48
CA ALA A 58 2.02 7.99 10.91
C ALA A 58 3.34 8.16 10.16
N VAL A 59 3.54 9.29 9.47
CA VAL A 59 4.73 9.63 8.69
C VAL A 59 5.16 11.07 9.03
N SER A 60 6.47 11.32 9.13
CA SER A 60 6.99 12.69 9.29
C SER A 60 7.12 13.41 7.95
N GLU A 61 7.27 14.73 7.98
CA GLU A 61 7.48 15.52 6.76
C GLU A 61 8.78 15.14 6.04
N ASP A 62 9.88 14.96 6.78
CA ASP A 62 11.16 14.49 6.21
C ASP A 62 11.03 13.08 5.58
N GLU A 63 10.13 12.26 6.09
CA GLU A 63 9.90 10.92 5.54
C GLU A 63 9.02 10.99 4.28
N LEU A 64 7.99 11.84 4.27
CA LEU A 64 7.20 12.13 3.06
C LEU A 64 8.08 12.63 1.91
N GLU A 65 8.96 13.59 2.20
CA GLU A 65 9.89 14.16 1.20
C GLU A 65 10.78 13.08 0.56
N GLN A 66 11.26 12.11 1.35
CA GLN A 66 12.06 10.99 0.83
C GLN A 66 11.29 10.11 -0.17
N PHE A 67 9.96 10.08 -0.11
CA PHE A 67 9.13 9.31 -1.03
C PHE A 67 8.76 10.09 -2.30
N THR A 68 8.64 11.42 -2.20
CA THR A 68 8.21 12.30 -3.31
C THR A 68 9.36 12.95 -4.09
N ASP A 69 10.54 13.17 -3.48
CA ASP A 69 11.69 13.87 -4.10
C ASP A 69 12.59 12.96 -4.95
N ARG A 70 12.03 11.94 -5.62
CA ARG A 70 12.79 10.96 -6.41
C ARG A 70 12.55 11.06 -7.90
#